data_AF-A0A7W1KSW9-F1
#
_entry.id   AF-A0A7W1KSW9-F1
#
_cell.length_a   1.000
_cell.length_b   1.000
_cell.length_c   1.000
_cell.angle_alpha   90.00
_cell.angle_beta   90.00
_cell.angle_gamma   90.00
#
_symmetry.space_group_name_H-M   'P 1'
#
loop_
_entity.id
_entity.type
_entity.pdbx_description
1 polymer ?
#
loop_
_entity_poly.entity_id
_entity_poly.type
_entity_poly.pdbx_seq_one_letter_code
_entity_poly.pdbx_strand_id
1 'polypeptide(L)'
;PGAPASAAVPGFTGVSPLNAGNTRTDPEGIPDGSTFGITEATVAETPDPEADTNLTLRVGVKVRPQNLVDHTKVKIQVYFYDTVDNNKVALTDAEVNYEWVTPNHDWKSTNPEVLAVSYVRLKNGAISSEAALTEAAAAVTPPISGKKARPAAKKPEADPSREYAGYQVRVYYNDQLQDVRAEPTKLLNLFPPPLTLAAQ
;
A
#
# COMPACT_ATOMS: atom_id res chain seq x y z
N PRO A 1 56.83 -32.56 -16.23
CA PRO A 1 57.24 -31.93 -14.95
C PRO A 1 56.97 -30.41 -14.97
N GLY A 2 56.19 -29.91 -14.01
CA GLY A 2 56.11 -28.49 -13.65
C GLY A 2 54.76 -27.80 -13.90
N ALA A 3 53.83 -27.89 -12.94
CA ALA A 3 52.69 -26.97 -12.78
C ALA A 3 53.18 -25.64 -12.14
N PRO A 4 52.39 -24.53 -12.03
CA PRO A 4 51.08 -24.46 -11.35
C PRO A 4 50.02 -23.61 -12.10
N ALA A 5 48.73 -23.99 -12.12
CA ALA A 5 47.71 -23.68 -11.11
C ALA A 5 47.69 -22.20 -10.68
N SER A 6 46.98 -21.36 -11.44
CA SER A 6 46.61 -20.01 -10.99
C SER A 6 45.31 -20.11 -10.19
N ALA A 7 45.42 -19.78 -8.91
CA ALA A 7 44.36 -19.79 -7.93
C ALA A 7 43.26 -18.78 -8.30
N ALA A 8 42.03 -19.27 -8.46
CA ALA A 8 40.85 -18.43 -8.40
C ALA A 8 40.59 -18.09 -6.93
N VAL A 9 40.90 -16.86 -6.55
CA VAL A 9 40.49 -16.25 -5.28
C VAL A 9 38.96 -16.21 -5.19
N PRO A 10 38.36 -16.40 -4.00
CA PRO A 10 36.93 -16.28 -3.82
C PRO A 10 36.57 -14.79 -3.89
N GLY A 11 35.89 -14.40 -4.97
CA GLY A 11 35.31 -13.07 -5.11
C GLY A 11 34.16 -12.89 -4.11
N PHE A 12 34.48 -12.33 -2.95
CA PHE A 12 33.52 -11.55 -2.18
C PHE A 12 33.06 -10.38 -3.06
N THR A 13 31.96 -10.60 -3.77
CA THR A 13 31.25 -9.56 -4.53
C THR A 13 30.02 -9.28 -3.68
N GLY A 14 30.06 -8.27 -2.82
CA GLY A 14 29.72 -6.92 -3.25
C GLY A 14 28.20 -6.82 -3.27
N VAL A 15 27.61 -6.53 -2.09
CA VAL A 15 26.20 -6.19 -1.93
C VAL A 15 25.85 -5.07 -2.91
N SER A 16 25.27 -5.45 -4.03
CA SER A 16 24.82 -4.52 -5.05
C SER A 16 23.45 -3.98 -4.61
N PRO A 17 23.21 -2.66 -4.77
CA PRO A 17 21.96 -2.04 -4.37
C PRO A 17 20.83 -2.69 -5.16
N LEU A 18 19.78 -3.05 -4.43
CA LEU A 18 18.59 -3.74 -4.90
C LEU A 18 17.90 -2.86 -5.97
N ASN A 19 18.28 -3.06 -7.23
CA ASN A 19 17.71 -2.38 -8.38
C ASN A 19 16.32 -2.96 -8.64
N ALA A 20 15.31 -2.19 -8.26
CA ALA A 20 13.87 -2.52 -8.25
C ALA A 20 13.25 -2.65 -9.66
N GLY A 21 13.91 -3.36 -10.56
CA GLY A 21 13.40 -3.66 -11.90
C GLY A 21 13.97 -4.93 -12.54
N ASN A 22 15.00 -5.57 -11.95
CA ASN A 22 15.65 -6.75 -12.55
C ASN A 22 16.20 -7.73 -11.51
N THR A 23 15.63 -7.80 -10.30
CA THR A 23 15.97 -8.89 -9.38
C THR A 23 15.71 -10.19 -10.13
N ARG A 24 16.74 -11.02 -10.30
CA ARG A 24 16.56 -12.34 -10.89
C ARG A 24 15.60 -13.07 -9.95
N THR A 25 14.40 -13.24 -10.47
CA THR A 25 13.32 -13.91 -9.76
C THR A 25 13.45 -15.37 -10.12
N ASP A 26 13.41 -16.22 -9.12
CA ASP A 26 13.32 -17.66 -9.33
C ASP A 26 12.07 -18.00 -10.18
N PRO A 27 12.03 -19.14 -10.92
CA PRO A 27 10.85 -19.59 -11.66
C PRO A 27 9.54 -19.50 -10.89
N GLU A 28 9.60 -19.57 -9.56
CA GLU A 28 8.40 -19.46 -8.77
C GLU A 28 7.94 -18.00 -8.54
N GLY A 29 8.76 -16.97 -8.74
CA GLY A 29 8.36 -15.56 -8.54
C GLY A 29 8.83 -14.91 -7.24
N ILE A 30 9.91 -15.42 -6.60
CA ILE A 30 10.54 -14.79 -5.42
C ILE A 30 11.93 -14.27 -5.80
N PRO A 31 12.29 -13.03 -5.42
CA PRO A 31 13.64 -12.52 -5.62
C PRO A 31 14.72 -13.42 -5.03
N ASP A 32 15.87 -13.49 -5.69
CA ASP A 32 17.05 -14.22 -5.21
C ASP A 32 17.51 -13.70 -3.84
N GLY A 33 17.73 -14.62 -2.89
CA GLY A 33 18.08 -14.29 -1.50
C GLY A 33 16.88 -13.93 -0.61
N SER A 34 15.66 -13.83 -1.17
CA SER A 34 14.46 -13.55 -0.41
C SER A 34 13.68 -14.80 0.00
N THR A 35 13.13 -14.77 1.22
CA THR A 35 12.24 -15.82 1.75
C THR A 35 10.81 -15.64 1.25
N PHE A 36 10.37 -14.39 1.05
CA PHE A 36 9.03 -14.04 0.58
C PHE A 36 9.07 -13.29 -0.75
N GLY A 37 8.02 -13.43 -1.54
CA GLY A 37 7.81 -12.66 -2.77
C GLY A 37 6.34 -12.35 -3.03
N ILE A 38 6.08 -11.27 -3.75
CA ILE A 38 4.75 -10.86 -4.20
C ILE A 38 4.48 -11.53 -5.55
N THR A 39 3.62 -12.56 -5.57
CA THR A 39 3.23 -13.25 -6.82
C THR A 39 2.26 -12.42 -7.63
N GLU A 40 1.32 -11.76 -6.97
CA GLU A 40 0.24 -11.04 -7.62
C GLU A 40 -0.09 -9.77 -6.85
N ALA A 41 -0.41 -8.71 -7.60
CA ALA A 41 -1.02 -7.50 -7.09
C ALA A 41 -2.05 -7.08 -8.14
N THR A 42 -3.32 -7.39 -7.88
CA THR A 42 -4.42 -7.15 -8.82
C THR A 42 -5.37 -6.14 -8.21
N VAL A 43 -5.59 -5.02 -8.89
CA VAL A 43 -6.59 -4.02 -8.50
C VAL A 43 -7.91 -4.37 -9.17
N ALA A 44 -8.98 -4.43 -8.38
CA ALA A 44 -10.34 -4.56 -8.87
C ALA A 44 -11.15 -3.34 -8.42
N GLU A 45 -11.66 -2.56 -9.36
CA GLU A 45 -12.58 -1.46 -9.04
C GLU A 45 -13.95 -2.03 -8.68
N THR A 46 -14.49 -1.55 -7.56
CA THR A 46 -15.79 -1.95 -7.05
C THR A 46 -16.65 -0.70 -6.95
N PRO A 47 -17.37 -0.31 -8.01
CA PRO A 47 -18.15 0.93 -8.02
C PRO A 47 -19.15 0.95 -6.86
N ASP A 48 -19.05 2.00 -6.06
CA ASP A 48 -19.92 2.25 -4.92
C ASP A 48 -20.62 3.60 -5.12
N PRO A 49 -21.95 3.70 -4.93
CA PRO A 49 -22.69 4.93 -5.18
C PRO A 49 -22.29 6.09 -4.25
N GLU A 50 -21.81 5.77 -3.05
CA GLU A 50 -21.43 6.73 -1.99
C GLU A 50 -19.94 7.11 -2.09
N ALA A 51 -19.11 6.23 -2.65
CA ALA A 51 -17.71 6.49 -2.94
C ALA A 51 -17.48 7.21 -4.29
N ASP A 52 -16.46 8.04 -4.33
CA ASP A 52 -15.90 8.59 -5.57
C ASP A 52 -15.02 7.55 -6.27
N THR A 53 -14.17 6.89 -5.49
CA THR A 53 -13.32 5.79 -5.95
C THR A 53 -13.38 4.68 -4.91
N ASN A 54 -13.76 3.49 -5.32
CA ASN A 54 -13.70 2.30 -4.48
C ASN A 54 -13.01 1.17 -5.26
N LEU A 55 -11.94 0.64 -4.69
CA LEU A 55 -11.15 -0.42 -5.29
C LEU A 55 -10.64 -1.39 -4.23
N THR A 56 -10.41 -2.62 -4.64
CA THR A 56 -9.81 -3.67 -3.81
C THR A 56 -8.52 -4.14 -4.45
N LEU A 57 -7.41 -3.93 -3.75
CA LEU A 57 -6.11 -4.48 -4.13
C LEU A 57 -5.95 -5.87 -3.52
N ARG A 58 -5.80 -6.90 -4.37
CA ARG A 58 -5.51 -8.26 -3.95
C ARG A 58 -4.02 -8.52 -4.09
N VAL A 59 -3.37 -8.74 -2.96
CA VAL A 59 -1.93 -8.99 -2.88
C VAL A 59 -1.69 -10.46 -2.56
N GLY A 60 -1.16 -11.20 -3.52
CA GLY A 60 -0.67 -12.57 -3.32
C GLY A 60 0.76 -12.53 -2.79
N VAL A 61 0.97 -13.00 -1.57
CA VAL A 61 2.28 -13.16 -0.95
C VAL A 61 2.57 -14.63 -0.81
N LYS A 62 3.76 -15.06 -1.24
CA LYS A 62 4.21 -16.42 -1.03
C LYS A 62 5.52 -16.52 -0.28
N VAL A 63 5.73 -17.70 0.30
CA VAL A 63 6.98 -18.11 0.92
C VAL A 63 7.71 -19.12 0.04
N ARG A 64 9.05 -19.08 0.04
CA ARG A 64 9.90 -20.13 -0.54
C ARG A 64 9.59 -21.47 0.15
N PRO A 65 9.24 -22.54 -0.59
CA PRO A 65 9.19 -23.87 0.00
C PRO A 65 10.60 -24.24 0.51
N GLN A 66 10.69 -24.80 1.71
CA GLN A 66 11.89 -25.18 2.50
C GLN A 66 12.27 -24.28 3.70
N ASN A 67 11.68 -23.10 3.86
CA ASN A 67 11.95 -22.29 5.07
C ASN A 67 10.90 -22.55 6.17
N LEU A 68 11.37 -22.89 7.38
CA LEU A 68 10.59 -22.73 8.61
C LEU A 68 10.44 -21.22 8.86
N VAL A 69 9.32 -20.69 8.40
CA VAL A 69 9.02 -19.26 8.49
C VAL A 69 8.21 -18.97 9.74
N ASP A 70 8.64 -17.90 10.42
CA ASP A 70 7.89 -17.33 11.52
C ASP A 70 7.00 -16.20 10.98
N HIS A 71 5.70 -16.47 10.86
CA HIS A 71 4.74 -15.50 10.35
C HIS A 71 4.64 -14.23 11.22
N THR A 72 5.08 -14.24 12.47
CA THR A 72 5.08 -13.01 13.30
C THR A 72 6.16 -12.03 12.87
N LYS A 73 7.15 -12.50 12.12
CA LYS A 73 8.25 -11.71 11.57
C LYS A 73 7.93 -11.12 10.21
N VAL A 74 6.84 -11.52 9.57
CA VAL A 74 6.40 -10.95 8.29
C VAL A 74 5.64 -9.66 8.54
N LYS A 75 5.94 -8.62 7.76
CA LYS A 75 5.22 -7.36 7.78
C LYS A 75 4.90 -6.97 6.34
N ILE A 76 3.62 -6.92 6.02
CA ILE A 76 3.13 -6.50 4.71
C ILE A 76 2.61 -5.08 4.86
N GLN A 77 3.19 -4.15 4.12
CA GLN A 77 2.79 -2.75 4.10
C GLN A 77 2.26 -2.40 2.71
N VAL A 78 1.03 -1.90 2.66
CA VAL A 78 0.41 -1.41 1.42
C VAL A 78 0.22 0.09 1.56
N TYR A 79 0.73 0.83 0.59
CA TYR A 79 0.62 2.27 0.53
C TYR A 79 -0.13 2.65 -0.74
N PHE A 80 -1.25 3.33 -0.58
CA PHE A 80 -1.94 3.96 -1.70
C PHE A 80 -1.51 5.42 -1.78
N TYR A 81 -1.42 5.91 -3.01
CA TYR A 81 -1.01 7.26 -3.32
C TYR A 81 -2.08 7.97 -4.13
N ASP A 82 -2.21 9.27 -3.88
CA ASP A 82 -3.11 10.17 -4.59
C ASP A 82 -2.32 11.29 -5.25
N THR A 83 -2.82 11.76 -6.38
CA THR A 83 -2.35 12.98 -7.03
C THR A 83 -3.17 14.15 -6.53
N VAL A 84 -2.56 15.00 -5.72
CA VAL A 84 -3.13 16.26 -5.21
C VAL A 84 -2.98 17.33 -6.27
N ASP A 85 -4.10 17.97 -6.64
CA ASP A 85 -4.17 19.04 -7.65
C ASP A 85 -3.54 18.64 -9.00
N ASN A 86 -3.59 17.34 -9.32
CA ASN A 86 -2.99 16.73 -10.51
C ASN A 86 -1.47 17.01 -10.70
N ASN A 87 -0.76 17.43 -9.65
CA ASN A 87 0.64 17.83 -9.75
C ASN A 87 1.55 17.09 -8.78
N LYS A 88 1.04 16.72 -7.60
CA LYS A 88 1.86 16.14 -6.53
C LYS A 88 1.32 14.79 -6.09
N VAL A 89 2.16 13.77 -6.16
CA VAL A 89 1.81 12.45 -5.59
C VAL A 89 2.07 12.49 -4.09
N ALA A 90 1.06 12.20 -3.29
CA ALA A 90 1.11 12.11 -1.84
C ALA A 90 0.49 10.79 -1.37
N LEU A 91 0.75 10.39 -0.12
CA LEU A 91 0.03 9.30 0.52
C LEU A 91 -1.48 9.59 0.53
N THR A 92 -2.27 8.55 0.37
CA THR A 92 -3.71 8.69 0.46
C THR A 92 -4.15 9.06 1.87
N ASP A 93 -5.22 9.84 1.92
CA ASP A 93 -6.03 10.11 3.11
C ASP A 93 -7.36 9.34 3.09
N ALA A 94 -7.59 8.54 2.03
CA ALA A 94 -8.78 7.72 1.90
C ALA A 94 -8.82 6.61 2.95
N GLU A 95 -10.01 6.03 3.16
CA GLU A 95 -10.16 4.89 4.05
C GLU A 95 -9.52 3.65 3.42
N VAL A 96 -8.63 3.01 4.18
CA VAL A 96 -7.92 1.80 3.75
C VAL A 96 -8.15 0.68 4.78
N ASN A 97 -8.77 -0.41 4.35
CA ASN A 97 -9.02 -1.58 5.19
C ASN A 97 -8.22 -2.79 4.74
N TYR A 98 -7.71 -3.57 5.69
CA TYR A 98 -6.90 -4.76 5.44
C TYR A 98 -7.67 -6.01 5.85
N GLU A 99 -7.90 -6.91 4.91
CA GLU A 99 -8.60 -8.17 5.14
C GLU A 99 -7.82 -9.32 4.55
N TRP A 100 -7.52 -10.32 5.37
CA TRP A 100 -6.96 -11.55 4.86
C TRP A 100 -8.04 -12.44 4.25
N VAL A 101 -7.81 -12.89 3.03
CA VAL A 101 -8.73 -13.78 2.29
C VAL A 101 -8.45 -15.24 2.62
N THR A 102 -7.19 -15.57 2.94
CA THR A 102 -6.81 -16.90 3.45
C THR A 102 -6.94 -16.94 4.98
N PRO A 103 -7.16 -18.10 5.62
CA PRO A 103 -7.48 -18.14 7.06
C PRO A 103 -6.30 -18.34 8.03
N ASN A 104 -5.18 -18.94 7.59
CA ASN A 104 -4.13 -19.42 8.50
C ASN A 104 -2.86 -18.55 8.55
N HIS A 105 -2.61 -17.69 7.56
CA HIS A 105 -1.50 -16.69 7.52
C HIS A 105 -0.14 -17.24 7.98
N ASP A 106 0.11 -18.52 7.73
CA ASP A 106 1.32 -19.24 8.12
C ASP A 106 2.06 -19.82 6.91
N TRP A 107 1.47 -19.65 5.72
CA TRP A 107 1.91 -20.20 4.44
C TRP A 107 2.19 -21.71 4.44
N LYS A 108 1.67 -22.46 5.42
CA LYS A 108 1.83 -23.93 5.52
C LYS A 108 0.72 -24.66 4.79
N SER A 109 -0.50 -24.14 4.86
CA SER A 109 -1.68 -24.76 4.23
C SER A 109 -1.99 -24.19 2.85
N THR A 110 -1.76 -22.89 2.66
CA THR A 110 -2.05 -22.18 1.41
C THR A 110 -0.85 -21.33 1.04
N ASN A 111 -0.37 -21.48 -0.19
CA ASN A 111 0.75 -20.71 -0.74
C ASN A 111 0.50 -20.54 -2.25
N PRO A 112 0.31 -19.30 -2.76
CA PRO A 112 0.37 -18.01 -2.07
C PRO A 112 -0.82 -17.75 -1.14
N GLU A 113 -0.59 -16.93 -0.11
CA GLU A 113 -1.66 -16.34 0.71
C GLU A 113 -2.06 -14.98 0.18
N VAL A 114 -3.34 -14.62 0.35
CA VAL A 114 -3.91 -13.44 -0.29
C VAL A 114 -4.43 -12.47 0.75
N LEU A 115 -3.90 -11.25 0.70
CA LEU A 115 -4.36 -10.10 1.45
C LEU A 115 -5.18 -9.20 0.51
N ALA A 116 -6.43 -8.95 0.85
CA ALA A 116 -7.26 -7.94 0.21
C ALA A 116 -7.11 -6.62 0.97
N VAL A 117 -6.89 -5.53 0.24
CA VAL A 117 -6.82 -4.19 0.79
C VAL A 117 -7.83 -3.31 0.06
N SER A 118 -8.89 -2.93 0.77
CA SER A 118 -9.93 -2.07 0.24
C SER A 118 -9.52 -0.62 0.40
N TYR A 119 -9.70 0.16 -0.66
CA TYR A 119 -9.48 1.59 -0.71
C TYR A 119 -10.81 2.25 -1.05
N VAL A 120 -11.27 3.15 -0.19
CA VAL A 120 -12.54 3.87 -0.38
C VAL A 120 -12.29 5.35 -0.19
N ARG A 121 -12.35 6.11 -1.29
CA ARG A 121 -12.45 7.56 -1.26
C ARG A 121 -13.92 7.93 -1.36
N LEU A 122 -14.47 8.52 -0.30
CA LEU A 122 -15.83 9.05 -0.31
C LEU A 122 -15.93 10.28 -1.22
N LYS A 123 -17.09 10.47 -1.85
CA LYS A 123 -17.37 11.72 -2.57
C LYS A 123 -17.31 12.87 -1.58
N ASN A 124 -16.65 13.97 -1.96
CA ASN A 124 -16.59 15.22 -1.18
C ASN A 124 -17.99 15.81 -0.86
N GLY A 125 -19.06 15.26 -1.45
CA GLY A 125 -20.46 15.54 -1.13
C GLY A 125 -21.09 14.66 -0.03
N ALA A 126 -20.51 13.52 0.33
CA ALA A 126 -21.05 12.59 1.33
C ALA A 126 -20.84 13.12 2.76
N ILE A 127 -19.62 13.54 3.10
CA ILE A 127 -19.32 14.26 4.35
C ILE A 127 -20.02 15.63 4.43
N SER A 128 -20.33 16.25 3.29
CA SER A 128 -21.10 17.49 3.23
C SER A 128 -22.61 17.28 3.45
N SER A 129 -23.12 16.07 3.18
CA SER A 129 -24.55 15.76 3.33
C SER A 129 -24.93 15.53 4.79
N GLU A 130 -24.03 14.99 5.62
CA GLU A 130 -24.25 14.81 7.06
C GLU A 130 -24.21 16.15 7.81
N ALA A 131 -23.30 17.05 7.42
CA ALA A 131 -23.23 18.42 7.92
C ALA A 131 -24.48 19.22 7.52
N ALA A 132 -24.95 19.07 6.28
CA ALA A 132 -26.20 19.69 5.81
C ALA A 132 -27.45 19.10 6.49
N LEU A 133 -27.47 17.79 6.79
CA LEU A 133 -28.56 17.15 7.54
C LEU A 133 -28.59 17.61 9.01
N THR A 134 -27.41 17.79 9.63
CA THR A 134 -27.27 18.30 11.00
C THR A 134 -27.64 19.79 11.08
N GLU A 135 -27.27 20.60 10.07
CA GLU A 135 -27.74 21.99 9.95
C GLU A 135 -29.25 22.07 9.69
N ALA A 136 -29.83 21.17 8.89
CA ALA A 136 -31.27 21.10 8.66
C ALA A 136 -32.05 20.64 9.91
N ALA A 137 -31.49 19.73 10.71
CA ALA A 137 -32.06 19.29 11.97
C ALA A 137 -31.96 20.36 13.09
N ALA A 138 -30.97 21.25 13.04
CA ALA A 138 -30.90 22.40 13.95
C ALA A 138 -31.94 23.49 13.62
N ALA A 139 -32.45 23.53 12.38
CA ALA A 139 -33.39 24.56 11.91
C ALA A 139 -34.87 24.34 12.30
N VAL A 140 -35.21 23.23 12.97
CA VAL A 140 -36.60 22.90 13.37
C VAL A 140 -37.00 23.38 14.77
N THR A 141 -36.22 24.28 15.39
CA THR A 141 -36.63 24.97 16.64
C THR A 141 -37.18 26.36 16.32
N PRO A 142 -38.38 26.75 16.80
CA PRO A 142 -39.02 28.03 16.43
C PRO A 142 -38.25 29.26 16.94
N PRO A 143 -38.34 30.41 16.24
CA PRO A 143 -37.51 31.58 16.49
C PRO A 143 -38.03 32.41 17.67
N ILE A 144 -37.22 32.59 18.71
CA ILE A 144 -37.36 33.70 19.66
C ILE A 144 -36.30 34.75 19.26
N SER A 145 -36.79 35.95 18.92
CA SER A 145 -36.03 37.09 18.41
C SER A 145 -34.75 37.40 19.21
N GLY A 146 -33.61 37.49 18.51
CA GLY A 146 -32.36 37.98 19.08
C GLY A 146 -31.26 38.06 18.04
N LYS A 147 -30.96 39.28 17.59
CA LYS A 147 -29.91 39.62 16.62
C LYS A 147 -28.53 39.10 17.05
N LYS A 148 -27.83 38.37 16.18
CA LYS A 148 -26.37 38.47 15.94
C LYS A 148 -25.99 37.71 14.68
N ALA A 149 -25.16 38.35 13.87
CA ALA A 149 -24.74 37.91 12.56
C ALA A 149 -24.15 36.50 12.58
N ARG A 150 -24.64 35.69 11.64
CA ARG A 150 -24.08 34.42 11.19
C ARG A 150 -22.57 34.61 10.95
N PRO A 151 -21.64 33.89 11.62
CA PRO A 151 -20.35 33.71 11.01
C PRO A 151 -20.65 32.95 9.72
N ALA A 152 -20.33 33.57 8.57
CA ALA A 152 -20.29 32.87 7.30
C ALA A 152 -19.38 31.67 7.54
N ALA A 153 -19.97 30.48 7.65
CA ALA A 153 -19.23 29.24 7.61
C ALA A 153 -18.38 29.36 6.35
N LYS A 154 -17.06 29.42 6.53
CA LYS A 154 -16.12 29.25 5.45
C LYS A 154 -16.61 28.01 4.73
N LYS A 155 -17.03 28.17 3.47
CA LYS A 155 -17.11 27.07 2.51
C LYS A 155 -15.88 26.21 2.81
N PRO A 156 -16.01 24.91 3.14
CA PRO A 156 -14.83 24.07 3.27
C PRO A 156 -14.07 24.31 1.98
N GLU A 157 -12.86 24.84 2.10
CA GLU A 157 -11.94 25.01 0.99
C GLU A 157 -11.95 23.64 0.31
N ALA A 158 -12.46 23.59 -0.92
CA ALA A 158 -12.69 22.32 -1.60
C ALA A 158 -11.42 21.50 -1.43
N ASP A 159 -11.52 20.35 -0.76
CA ASP A 159 -10.36 19.51 -0.52
C ASP A 159 -9.67 19.35 -1.88
N PRO A 160 -8.36 19.63 -1.98
CA PRO A 160 -7.70 19.67 -3.28
C PRO A 160 -8.05 18.39 -4.02
N SER A 161 -8.48 18.51 -5.28
CA SER A 161 -8.94 17.35 -6.05
C SER A 161 -7.85 16.28 -6.03
N ARG A 162 -8.11 15.22 -5.28
CA ARG A 162 -7.21 14.09 -5.11
C ARG A 162 -7.74 12.95 -5.95
N GLU A 163 -6.98 12.58 -6.96
CA GLU A 163 -7.25 11.39 -7.77
C GLU A 163 -6.31 10.27 -7.39
N TYR A 164 -6.80 9.03 -7.47
CA TYR A 164 -5.99 7.85 -7.24
C TYR A 164 -4.78 7.81 -8.19
N ALA A 165 -3.57 7.77 -7.64
CA ALA A 165 -2.32 7.76 -8.41
C ALA A 165 -1.73 6.36 -8.60
N GLY A 166 -2.03 5.43 -7.68
CA GLY A 166 -1.52 4.07 -7.68
C GLY A 166 -1.19 3.54 -6.29
N TYR A 167 -0.51 2.40 -6.24
CA TYR A 167 -0.18 1.69 -5.01
C TYR A 167 1.27 1.20 -4.98
N GLN A 168 1.77 0.94 -3.78
CA GLN A 168 3.03 0.26 -3.51
C GLN A 168 2.84 -0.75 -2.39
N VAL A 169 3.18 -2.00 -2.66
CA VAL A 169 3.24 -3.10 -1.71
C VAL A 169 4.69 -3.35 -1.33
N ARG A 170 4.95 -3.48 -0.04
CA ARG A 170 6.26 -3.84 0.51
C ARG A 170 6.09 -5.04 1.43
N VAL A 171 6.91 -6.05 1.23
CA VAL A 171 6.94 -7.23 2.10
C VAL A 171 8.27 -7.24 2.83
N TYR A 172 8.21 -7.22 4.15
CA TYR A 172 9.36 -7.33 5.04
C TYR A 172 9.32 -8.65 5.80
N TYR A 173 10.49 -9.23 6.06
CA TYR A 173 10.65 -10.38 6.93
C TYR A 173 11.90 -10.19 7.78
N ASN A 174 11.79 -10.42 9.09
CA ASN A 174 12.84 -10.05 10.05
C ASN A 174 13.33 -8.60 9.86
N ASP A 175 12.37 -7.70 9.62
CA ASP A 175 12.63 -6.28 9.38
C ASP A 175 13.48 -5.98 8.13
N GLN A 176 13.75 -6.97 7.27
CA GLN A 176 14.44 -6.80 5.98
C GLN A 176 13.46 -6.81 4.82
N LEU A 177 13.67 -5.94 3.83
CA LEU A 177 12.84 -5.88 2.63
C LEU A 177 13.05 -7.16 1.82
N GLN A 178 11.98 -7.94 1.67
CA GLN A 178 11.99 -9.16 0.88
C GLN A 178 11.62 -8.88 -0.56
N ASP A 179 10.55 -8.11 -0.77
CA ASP A 179 10.04 -7.82 -2.09
C ASP A 179 9.24 -6.51 -2.09
N VAL A 180 9.23 -5.85 -3.24
CA VAL A 180 8.50 -4.60 -3.44
C VAL A 180 7.85 -4.57 -4.80
N ARG A 181 6.60 -4.15 -4.85
CA ARG A 181 5.85 -3.97 -6.09
C ARG A 181 5.12 -2.64 -6.04
N ALA A 182 5.14 -1.89 -7.12
CA ALA A 182 4.28 -0.72 -7.25
C ALA A 182 3.72 -0.62 -8.65
N GLU A 183 2.51 -0.11 -8.73
CA GLU A 183 1.87 0.22 -9.98
C GLU A 183 1.23 1.61 -9.82
N PRO A 184 1.66 2.60 -10.61
CA PRO A 184 2.73 2.55 -11.62
C PRO A 184 4.15 2.53 -11.01
N THR A 185 5.11 1.91 -11.70
CA THR A 185 6.50 1.71 -11.20
C THR A 185 7.24 3.02 -10.85
N LYS A 186 6.80 4.16 -11.41
CA LYS A 186 7.30 5.49 -11.04
C LYS A 186 7.22 5.76 -9.54
N LEU A 187 6.26 5.16 -8.83
CA LEU A 187 6.11 5.29 -7.38
C LEU A 187 7.33 4.76 -6.62
N LEU A 188 8.04 3.75 -7.16
CA LEU A 188 9.27 3.24 -6.54
C LEU A 188 10.41 4.26 -6.59
N ASN A 189 10.48 5.07 -7.65
CA ASN A 189 11.48 6.13 -7.78
C ASN A 189 11.16 7.33 -6.89
N LEU A 190 9.87 7.64 -6.72
CA LEU A 190 9.43 8.74 -5.86
C LEU A 190 9.51 8.38 -4.37
N PHE A 191 9.14 7.15 -4.03
CA PHE A 191 9.08 6.65 -2.67
C PHE A 191 9.85 5.33 -2.56
N PRO A 192 11.21 5.39 -2.56
CA PRO A 192 12.03 4.21 -2.45
C PRO A 192 11.76 3.49 -1.12
N PRO A 193 11.52 2.18 -1.13
CA PRO A 193 11.28 1.42 0.09
C PRO A 193 12.58 1.34 0.92
N PRO A 194 12.53 1.54 2.24
CA PRO A 194 13.68 1.28 3.08
C PRO A 194 14.03 -0.21 3.03
N LEU A 195 15.33 -0.52 2.96
CA LEU A 195 15.81 -1.91 2.92
C LEU A 195 15.61 -2.64 4.25
N THR A 196 15.51 -1.88 5.33
CA THR A 196 15.24 -2.38 6.67
C THR A 196 14.24 -1.49 7.38
N LEU A 197 13.28 -2.08 8.09
CA LEU A 197 12.48 -1.36 9.06
C LEU A 197 13.40 -1.08 10.26
N ALA A 198 13.81 0.18 10.43
CA ALA A 198 14.51 0.57 11.65
C ALA A 198 13.60 0.24 12.85
N ALA A 199 14.18 -0.27 13.93
CA ALA A 199 13.46 -0.47 15.18
C ALA A 199 12.89 0.90 15.62
N GLN A 200 11.59 1.10 15.43
CA GLN A 200 10.85 2.24 15.97
C GLN A 200 10.55 1.99 17.44
#